data_AF-A0A535FBM8-F1
#
_entry.id   AF-A0A535FBM8-F1
#
_cell.length_a   1.000
_cell.length_b   1.000
_cell.length_c   1.000
_cell.angle_alpha   90.00
_cell.angle_beta   90.00
_cell.angle_gamma   90.00
#
_symmetry.space_group_name_H-M   'P 1'
#
loop_
_entity.id
_entity.type
_entity.pdbx_description
1 polymer ?
#
loop_
_entity_poly.entity_id
_entity_poly.type
_entity_poly.pdbx_seq_one_letter_code
_entity_poly.pdbx_strand_id
1 'polypeptide(L)'
;MKTYTFNECYELLHVDPKTFRGWLKEANIDPNHQVSRADRRIRFLTQEQIDQLAVDHGRLLRAPSSNADEVVSPGAFKLLLDRVQRTEEEIARQEQQIEEAIEHTEDVVTSVQERLQEYRSTLDKRITELVLGYTKEFHELGTRLQATQHQVDQIAETFTAQIGQMSADLLDSRGQMKQWQQQQEAHNTDQTTLLGTLEGSLAGIQARQSDLQQQLSTKVLDQAQDIASLQSQLRKVGEAFASKITALEADVSTGMATMVEVKSHSDRQEHRLTELFRLLQEEITTRQALTDARDENEISKAVEKRLIPSDELHKPGGRT
;
A
#
# COMPACT_ATOMS: atom_id res chain seq x y z
N MET A 1 -104.54 55.23 -12.30
CA MET A 1 -104.37 56.29 -11.29
C MET A 1 -104.79 57.60 -11.90
N LYS A 2 -105.73 58.32 -11.29
CA LYS A 2 -106.11 59.67 -11.74
C LYS A 2 -105.12 60.67 -11.18
N THR A 3 -104.66 61.59 -12.01
CA THR A 3 -103.76 62.68 -11.63
C THR A 3 -104.43 64.00 -11.99
N TYR A 4 -104.34 64.98 -11.11
CA TYR A 4 -104.91 66.30 -11.32
C TYR A 4 -103.80 67.33 -11.38
N THR A 5 -103.88 68.23 -12.34
CA THR A 5 -102.99 69.38 -12.42
C THR A 5 -103.20 70.30 -11.22
N PHE A 6 -102.19 71.09 -10.87
CA PHE A 6 -102.30 72.01 -9.74
C PHE A 6 -103.48 72.99 -9.85
N ASN A 7 -103.83 73.41 -11.08
CA ASN A 7 -104.99 74.26 -11.31
C ASN A 7 -106.30 73.55 -10.94
N GLU A 8 -106.46 72.29 -11.38
CA GLU A 8 -107.61 71.47 -11.00
C GLU A 8 -107.66 71.22 -9.49
N CYS A 9 -106.49 71.05 -8.84
CA CYS A 9 -106.43 70.93 -7.38
C CYS A 9 -106.91 72.20 -6.66
N TYR A 10 -106.59 73.40 -7.17
CA TYR A 10 -107.06 74.67 -6.58
C TYR A 10 -108.58 74.77 -6.63
N GLU A 11 -109.16 74.38 -7.76
CA GLU A 11 -110.61 74.39 -7.97
C GLU A 11 -111.31 73.33 -7.11
N LEU A 12 -110.78 72.10 -7.07
CA LEU A 12 -111.34 70.98 -6.30
C LEU A 12 -111.35 71.23 -4.79
N LEU A 13 -110.28 71.82 -4.26
CA LEU A 13 -110.16 72.10 -2.83
C LEU A 13 -110.71 73.48 -2.45
N HIS A 14 -111.08 74.32 -3.42
CA HIS A 14 -111.49 75.71 -3.24
C HIS A 14 -110.49 76.54 -2.40
N VAL A 15 -109.21 76.42 -2.70
CA VAL A 15 -108.12 77.13 -2.00
C VAL A 15 -107.34 78.02 -2.95
N ASP A 16 -106.83 79.13 -2.42
CA ASP A 16 -105.93 79.97 -3.22
C ASP A 16 -104.57 79.25 -3.44
N PRO A 17 -103.82 79.61 -4.51
CA PRO A 17 -102.54 78.96 -4.79
C PRO A 17 -101.50 79.13 -3.67
N LYS A 18 -101.62 80.18 -2.84
CA LYS A 18 -100.68 80.48 -1.75
C LYS A 18 -100.89 79.52 -0.57
N THR A 19 -102.14 79.32 -0.17
CA THR A 19 -102.56 78.38 0.87
C THR A 19 -102.25 76.96 0.45
N PHE A 20 -102.55 76.61 -0.81
CA PHE A 20 -102.23 75.28 -1.34
C PHE A 20 -100.72 74.96 -1.30
N ARG A 21 -99.84 75.93 -1.60
CA ARG A 21 -98.40 75.74 -1.45
C ARG A 21 -97.98 75.53 0.01
N GLY A 22 -98.66 76.20 0.94
CA GLY A 22 -98.51 75.95 2.38
C GLY A 22 -98.86 74.51 2.73
N TRP A 23 -100.01 74.04 2.25
CA TRP A 23 -100.50 72.68 2.47
C TRP A 23 -99.55 71.61 1.92
N LEU A 24 -99.01 71.80 0.71
CA LEU A 24 -98.01 70.87 0.15
C LEU A 24 -96.76 70.77 1.03
N LYS A 25 -96.32 71.89 1.60
CA LYS A 25 -95.16 71.92 2.49
C LYS A 25 -95.47 71.20 3.81
N GLU A 26 -96.66 71.38 4.36
CA GLU A 26 -97.12 70.71 5.60
C GLU A 26 -97.27 69.19 5.41
N ALA A 27 -97.80 68.76 4.27
CA ALA A 27 -97.91 67.35 3.89
C ALA A 27 -96.58 66.74 3.39
N ASN A 28 -95.48 67.49 3.42
CA ASN A 28 -94.16 67.07 2.92
C ASN A 28 -94.17 66.57 1.46
N ILE A 29 -95.02 67.18 0.61
CA ILE A 29 -95.10 66.90 -0.82
C ILE A 29 -94.24 67.92 -1.57
N ASP A 30 -93.14 67.47 -2.19
CA ASP A 30 -92.30 68.34 -3.01
C ASP A 30 -92.94 68.60 -4.39
N PRO A 31 -93.33 69.86 -4.71
CA PRO A 31 -93.87 70.20 -6.02
C PRO A 31 -92.91 69.87 -7.18
N ASN A 32 -91.60 69.82 -6.92
CA ASN A 32 -90.60 69.61 -7.95
C ASN A 32 -90.54 68.17 -8.45
N HIS A 33 -90.97 67.20 -7.65
CA HIS A 33 -91.05 65.79 -8.04
C HIS A 33 -92.38 65.42 -8.72
N GLN A 34 -93.37 66.31 -8.60
CA GLN A 34 -94.72 66.11 -9.06
C GLN A 34 -94.92 66.70 -10.46
N VAL A 35 -94.18 66.19 -11.46
CA VAL A 35 -94.08 66.76 -12.82
C VAL A 35 -94.52 65.78 -13.89
N SER A 36 -95.37 66.21 -14.83
CA SER A 36 -95.81 65.36 -15.95
C SER A 36 -94.63 64.84 -16.77
N ARG A 37 -94.63 63.53 -17.06
CA ARG A 37 -93.63 62.92 -17.97
C ARG A 37 -93.79 63.45 -19.40
N ALA A 38 -95.00 63.84 -19.78
CA ALA A 38 -95.30 64.41 -21.10
C ALA A 38 -94.96 65.90 -21.18
N ASP A 39 -95.15 66.67 -20.09
CA ASP A 39 -94.80 68.10 -20.04
C ASP A 39 -94.21 68.49 -18.67
N ARG A 40 -92.92 68.82 -18.65
CA ARG A 40 -92.18 69.20 -17.44
C ARG A 40 -92.66 70.51 -16.80
N ARG A 41 -93.52 71.29 -17.46
CA ARG A 41 -94.09 72.54 -16.92
C ARG A 41 -95.34 72.30 -16.10
N ILE A 42 -96.03 71.19 -16.34
CA ILE A 42 -97.28 70.86 -15.68
C ILE A 42 -96.97 70.07 -14.42
N ARG A 43 -97.41 70.60 -13.28
CA ARG A 43 -97.35 69.90 -11.99
C ARG A 43 -98.67 69.18 -11.74
N PHE A 44 -98.60 67.94 -11.26
CA PHE A 44 -99.78 67.13 -10.98
C PHE A 44 -99.72 66.50 -9.59
N LEU A 45 -100.85 66.23 -8.96
CA LEU A 45 -100.91 65.39 -7.77
C LEU A 45 -101.73 64.13 -8.07
N THR A 46 -101.41 63.04 -7.39
CA THR A 46 -102.25 61.84 -7.46
C THR A 46 -103.53 62.05 -6.66
N GLN A 47 -104.59 61.32 -7.01
CA GLN A 47 -105.85 61.35 -6.26
C GLN A 47 -105.63 61.16 -4.76
N GLU A 48 -104.78 60.20 -4.38
CA GLU A 48 -104.50 59.86 -2.98
C GLU A 48 -103.86 61.03 -2.22
N GLN A 49 -102.99 61.80 -2.89
CA GLN A 49 -102.38 63.00 -2.30
C GLN A 49 -103.41 64.11 -2.09
N ILE A 50 -104.35 64.29 -3.02
CA ILE A 50 -105.40 65.31 -2.92
C ILE A 50 -106.40 64.93 -1.83
N ASP A 51 -106.77 63.65 -1.75
CA ASP A 51 -107.64 63.12 -0.70
C ASP A 51 -107.01 63.33 0.67
N GLN A 52 -105.72 63.05 0.80
CA GLN A 52 -104.96 63.29 2.04
C GLN A 52 -104.97 64.77 2.42
N LEU A 53 -104.67 65.67 1.48
CA LEU A 53 -104.70 67.12 1.71
C LEU A 53 -106.10 67.60 2.11
N ALA A 54 -107.15 67.05 1.50
CA ALA A 54 -108.52 67.40 1.85
C ALA A 54 -108.86 66.99 3.29
N VAL A 55 -108.47 65.78 3.69
CA VAL A 55 -108.69 65.24 5.04
C VAL A 55 -107.92 66.05 6.09
N ASP A 56 -106.62 66.30 5.87
CA ASP A 56 -105.74 66.99 6.82
C ASP A 56 -106.21 68.42 7.11
N HIS A 57 -106.84 69.07 6.12
CA HIS A 57 -107.35 70.43 6.24
C HIS A 57 -108.88 70.52 6.39
N GLY A 58 -109.56 69.40 6.66
CA GLY A 58 -110.97 69.33 7.03
C GLY A 58 -111.95 69.74 5.91
N ARG A 59 -111.59 69.54 4.63
CA ARG A 59 -112.44 69.84 3.48
C ARG A 59 -113.00 68.57 2.87
N LEU A 60 -114.29 68.59 2.53
CA LEU A 60 -114.92 67.50 1.78
C LEU A 60 -114.70 67.75 0.29
N LEU A 61 -113.96 66.84 -0.37
CA LEU A 61 -113.86 66.86 -1.83
C LEU A 61 -115.24 66.62 -2.42
N ARG A 62 -115.72 67.58 -3.22
CA ARG A 62 -116.92 67.38 -4.02
C ARG A 62 -116.61 66.27 -5.02
N ALA A 63 -117.33 65.15 -4.95
CA ALA A 63 -117.18 64.08 -5.92
C ALA A 63 -117.28 64.69 -7.34
N PRO A 64 -116.29 64.44 -8.22
CA PRO A 64 -116.31 64.99 -9.56
C PRO A 64 -117.64 64.60 -10.19
N SER A 65 -118.40 65.58 -10.64
CA SER A 65 -119.68 65.37 -11.32
C SER A 65 -119.39 64.60 -12.61
N SER A 66 -119.47 63.27 -12.55
CA SER A 66 -119.16 62.32 -13.61
C SER A 66 -120.15 62.34 -14.78
N ASN A 67 -120.89 63.44 -14.94
CA ASN A 67 -122.07 63.51 -15.80
C ASN A 67 -121.90 64.50 -16.95
N ALA A 68 -120.67 64.85 -17.31
CA ALA A 68 -120.43 65.29 -18.67
C ALA A 68 -120.41 64.01 -19.53
N ASP A 69 -121.59 63.61 -20.02
CA ASP A 69 -121.72 62.77 -21.20
C ASP A 69 -120.94 63.45 -22.33
N GLU A 70 -119.64 63.16 -22.40
CA GLU A 70 -118.80 63.53 -23.51
C GLU A 70 -119.28 62.68 -24.68
N VAL A 71 -120.28 63.20 -25.41
CA VAL A 71 -120.83 62.58 -26.61
C VAL A 71 -119.68 62.48 -27.61
N VAL A 72 -118.98 61.35 -27.58
CA VAL A 72 -117.89 61.04 -28.50
C VAL A 72 -118.44 61.17 -29.90
N SER A 73 -117.94 62.16 -30.64
CA SER A 73 -118.33 62.38 -32.02
C SER A 73 -118.11 61.08 -32.83
N PRO A 74 -119.05 60.65 -33.68
CA PRO A 74 -118.93 59.43 -34.50
C PRO A 74 -117.61 59.36 -35.30
N GLY A 75 -117.02 60.50 -35.66
CA GLY A 75 -115.71 60.57 -36.33
C GLY A 75 -114.53 60.17 -35.44
N ALA A 76 -114.59 60.45 -34.13
CA ALA A 76 -113.56 60.04 -33.18
C ALA A 76 -113.57 58.52 -32.96
N PHE A 77 -114.76 57.89 -32.98
CA PHE A 77 -114.89 56.45 -32.89
C PHE A 77 -114.21 55.73 -34.07
N LYS A 78 -114.37 56.25 -35.30
CA LYS A 78 -113.69 55.71 -36.48
C LYS A 78 -112.16 55.81 -36.37
N LEU A 79 -111.64 56.96 -35.94
CA LEU A 79 -110.19 57.14 -35.75
C LEU A 79 -109.63 56.20 -34.68
N LEU A 80 -110.37 55.95 -33.61
CA LEU A 80 -110.00 54.98 -32.59
C LEU A 80 -109.99 53.56 -33.16
N LEU A 81 -111.01 53.18 -33.93
CA LEU A 81 -111.08 51.87 -34.58
C LEU A 81 -109.91 51.65 -35.55
N ASP A 82 -109.62 52.63 -36.41
CA ASP A 82 -108.48 52.57 -37.34
C ASP A 82 -107.14 52.47 -36.61
N ARG A 83 -107.01 53.15 -35.45
CA ARG A 83 -105.80 53.08 -34.63
C ARG A 83 -105.66 51.72 -33.95
N VAL A 84 -106.74 51.17 -33.41
CA VAL A 84 -106.77 49.83 -32.80
C VAL A 84 -106.36 48.79 -33.84
N GLN A 85 -106.96 48.84 -35.02
CA GLN A 85 -106.62 47.92 -36.11
C GLN A 85 -105.14 48.00 -36.50
N ARG A 86 -104.58 49.21 -36.67
CA ARG A 86 -103.13 49.36 -36.95
C ARG A 86 -102.24 48.82 -35.83
N THR A 87 -102.63 49.01 -34.56
CA THR A 87 -101.86 48.46 -33.45
C THR A 87 -101.95 46.94 -33.38
N GLU A 88 -103.09 46.35 -33.71
CA GLU A 88 -103.25 44.90 -33.80
C GLU A 88 -102.40 44.30 -34.92
N GLU A 89 -102.39 44.93 -36.10
CA GLU A 89 -101.53 44.53 -37.23
C GLU A 89 -100.03 44.64 -36.89
N GLU A 90 -99.63 45.69 -36.16
CA GLU A 90 -98.25 45.85 -35.72
C GLU A 90 -97.86 44.85 -34.62
N ILE A 91 -98.76 44.54 -33.67
CA ILE A 91 -98.55 43.49 -32.66
C ILE A 91 -98.36 42.15 -33.36
N ALA A 92 -99.22 41.78 -34.31
CA ALA A 92 -99.11 40.53 -35.05
C ALA A 92 -97.78 40.42 -35.81
N ARG A 93 -97.30 41.53 -36.41
CA ARG A 93 -95.98 41.56 -37.06
C ARG A 93 -94.84 41.37 -36.06
N GLN A 94 -94.91 42.02 -34.90
CA GLN A 94 -93.88 41.88 -33.86
C GLN A 94 -93.87 40.47 -33.26
N GLU A 95 -95.03 39.86 -33.05
CA GLU A 95 -95.16 38.47 -32.60
C GLU A 95 -94.51 37.51 -33.61
N GLN A 96 -94.77 37.69 -34.90
CA GLN A 96 -94.10 36.89 -35.95
C GLN A 96 -92.57 37.08 -35.93
N GLN A 97 -92.07 38.31 -35.80
CA GLN A 97 -90.63 38.57 -35.72
C GLN A 97 -89.99 37.95 -34.47
N ILE A 98 -90.72 37.93 -33.34
CA ILE A 98 -90.26 37.28 -32.11
C ILE A 98 -90.21 35.76 -32.31
N GLU A 99 -91.21 35.17 -32.96
CA GLU A 99 -91.25 33.73 -33.26
C GLU A 99 -90.08 33.32 -34.16
N GLU A 100 -89.84 34.06 -35.26
CA GLU A 100 -88.69 33.85 -36.16
C GLU A 100 -87.34 34.01 -35.41
N ALA A 101 -87.24 34.97 -34.49
CA ALA A 101 -86.03 35.16 -33.69
C ALA A 101 -85.81 34.05 -32.65
N ILE A 102 -86.89 33.48 -32.09
CA ILE A 102 -86.82 32.33 -31.18
C ILE A 102 -86.33 31.11 -31.96
N GLU A 103 -86.93 30.80 -33.11
CA GLU A 103 -86.51 29.67 -33.97
C GLU A 103 -85.03 29.80 -34.36
N HIS A 104 -84.60 30.99 -34.80
CA HIS A 104 -83.20 31.23 -35.13
C HIS A 104 -82.26 31.04 -33.92
N THR A 105 -82.69 31.46 -32.73
CA THR A 105 -81.89 31.29 -31.51
C THR A 105 -81.80 29.81 -31.10
N GLU A 106 -82.87 29.05 -31.26
CA GLU A 106 -82.89 27.60 -31.01
C GLU A 106 -81.95 26.85 -31.96
N ASP A 107 -81.93 27.22 -33.24
CA ASP A 107 -80.98 26.68 -34.22
C ASP A 107 -79.53 26.98 -33.84
N VAL A 108 -79.24 28.22 -33.43
CA VAL A 108 -77.88 28.62 -32.99
C VAL A 108 -77.48 27.85 -31.72
N VAL A 109 -78.38 27.70 -30.75
CA VAL A 109 -78.11 26.94 -29.52
C VAL A 109 -77.83 25.47 -29.85
N THR A 110 -78.64 24.87 -30.72
CA THR A 110 -78.45 23.47 -31.16
C THR A 110 -77.09 23.29 -31.86
N SER A 111 -76.75 24.19 -32.79
CA SER A 111 -75.45 24.16 -33.47
C SER A 111 -74.26 24.32 -32.51
N VAL A 112 -74.37 25.21 -31.53
CA VAL A 112 -73.33 25.39 -30.50
C VAL A 112 -73.20 24.14 -29.62
N GLN A 113 -74.32 23.51 -29.25
CA GLN A 113 -74.31 22.27 -28.47
C GLN A 113 -73.64 21.13 -29.22
N GLU A 114 -73.93 20.96 -30.52
CA GLU A 114 -73.28 19.95 -31.37
C GLU A 114 -71.76 20.16 -31.45
N ARG A 115 -71.31 21.40 -31.66
CA ARG A 115 -69.89 21.74 -31.71
C ARG A 115 -69.19 21.51 -30.36
N LEU A 116 -69.84 21.81 -29.25
CA LEU A 116 -69.31 21.53 -27.91
C LEU A 116 -69.21 20.02 -27.65
N GLN A 117 -70.18 19.24 -28.11
CA GLN A 117 -70.15 17.78 -28.01
C GLN A 117 -69.04 17.18 -28.86
N GLU A 118 -68.83 17.67 -30.07
CA GLU A 118 -67.72 17.27 -30.94
C GLU A 118 -66.37 17.60 -30.30
N TYR A 119 -66.20 18.82 -29.80
CA TYR A 119 -64.99 19.26 -29.12
C TYR A 119 -64.70 18.41 -27.88
N ARG A 120 -65.72 18.12 -27.06
CA ARG A 120 -65.61 17.22 -25.91
C ARG A 120 -65.15 15.82 -26.32
N SER A 121 -65.76 15.24 -27.36
CA SER A 121 -65.36 13.91 -27.85
C SER A 121 -63.91 13.88 -28.35
N THR A 122 -63.44 14.97 -28.94
CA THR A 122 -62.06 15.12 -29.42
C THR A 122 -61.09 15.23 -28.25
N LEU A 123 -61.44 16.02 -27.23
CA LEU A 123 -60.64 16.12 -26.01
C LEU A 123 -60.56 14.78 -25.27
N ASP A 124 -61.67 14.06 -25.14
CA ASP A 124 -61.70 12.75 -24.47
C ASP A 124 -60.80 11.73 -25.19
N LYS A 125 -60.77 11.75 -26.53
CA LYS A 125 -59.84 10.94 -27.33
C LYS A 125 -58.38 11.30 -27.04
N ARG A 126 -58.03 12.59 -27.09
CA ARG A 126 -56.65 13.05 -26.85
C ARG A 126 -56.18 12.76 -25.43
N ILE A 127 -57.05 12.93 -24.43
CA ILE A 127 -56.76 12.57 -23.04
C ILE A 127 -56.52 11.07 -22.93
N THR A 128 -57.36 10.24 -23.56
CA THR A 128 -57.20 8.78 -23.55
C THR A 128 -55.90 8.34 -24.20
N GLU A 129 -55.56 8.89 -25.37
CA GLU A 129 -54.29 8.61 -26.07
C GLU A 129 -53.07 9.01 -25.22
N LEU A 130 -53.13 10.17 -24.57
CA LEU A 130 -52.06 10.67 -23.71
C LEU A 130 -51.89 9.81 -22.45
N VAL A 131 -52.99 9.42 -21.79
CA VAL A 131 -52.96 8.51 -20.63
C VAL A 131 -52.41 7.14 -21.03
N LEU A 132 -52.81 6.60 -22.19
CA LEU A 132 -52.30 5.33 -22.69
C LEU A 132 -50.78 5.41 -22.99
N GLY A 133 -50.35 6.51 -23.61
CA GLY A 133 -48.93 6.80 -23.88
C GLY A 133 -48.10 6.82 -22.61
N TYR A 134 -48.49 7.62 -21.61
CA TYR A 134 -47.79 7.68 -20.33
C TYR A 134 -47.80 6.33 -19.60
N THR A 135 -48.92 5.62 -19.59
CA THR A 135 -49.01 4.30 -18.92
C THR A 135 -48.03 3.31 -19.53
N LYS A 136 -47.87 3.33 -20.87
CA LYS A 136 -46.88 2.51 -21.57
C LYS A 136 -45.45 2.92 -21.22
N GLU A 137 -45.13 4.21 -21.25
CA GLU A 137 -43.80 4.71 -20.88
C GLU A 137 -43.43 4.39 -19.42
N PHE A 138 -44.36 4.56 -18.48
CA PHE A 138 -44.15 4.18 -17.08
C PHE A 138 -43.94 2.67 -16.91
N HIS A 139 -44.66 1.85 -17.66
CA HIS A 139 -44.46 0.40 -17.65
C HIS A 139 -43.07 0.02 -18.19
N GLU A 140 -42.65 0.60 -19.32
CA GLU A 140 -41.32 0.40 -19.89
C GLU A 140 -40.20 0.90 -18.97
N LEU A 141 -40.41 2.02 -18.29
CA LEU A 141 -39.47 2.52 -17.28
C LEU A 141 -39.38 1.56 -16.08
N GLY A 142 -40.51 1.02 -15.64
CA GLY A 142 -40.59 0.03 -14.57
C GLY A 142 -39.83 -1.26 -14.91
N THR A 143 -39.98 -1.79 -16.12
CA THR A 143 -39.25 -2.99 -16.56
C THR A 143 -37.75 -2.73 -16.69
N ARG A 144 -37.35 -1.55 -17.20
CA ARG A 144 -35.93 -1.14 -17.24
C ARG A 144 -35.33 -0.99 -15.84
N LEU A 145 -36.07 -0.42 -14.90
CA LEU A 145 -35.63 -0.28 -13.52
C LEU A 145 -35.44 -1.65 -12.85
N GLN A 146 -36.39 -2.58 -13.04
CA GLN A 146 -36.25 -3.95 -12.55
C GLN A 146 -35.07 -4.69 -13.17
N ALA A 147 -34.84 -4.54 -14.48
CA ALA A 147 -33.69 -5.14 -15.16
C ALA A 147 -32.37 -4.57 -14.61
N THR A 148 -32.30 -3.26 -14.39
CA THR A 148 -31.12 -2.60 -13.81
C THR A 148 -30.88 -3.06 -12.38
N GLN A 149 -31.94 -3.19 -11.56
CA GLN A 149 -31.84 -3.73 -10.21
C GLN A 149 -31.28 -5.15 -10.21
N HIS A 150 -31.79 -6.01 -11.09
CA HIS A 150 -31.29 -7.38 -11.21
C HIS A 150 -29.81 -7.44 -11.63
N GLN A 151 -29.36 -6.54 -12.52
CA GLN A 151 -27.94 -6.42 -12.87
C GLN A 151 -27.09 -5.99 -11.69
N VAL A 152 -27.56 -5.04 -10.86
CA VAL A 152 -26.85 -4.63 -9.64
C VAL A 152 -26.72 -5.79 -8.66
N ASP A 153 -27.79 -6.58 -8.49
CA ASP A 153 -27.78 -7.74 -7.61
C ASP A 153 -26.78 -8.81 -8.10
N GLN A 154 -26.76 -9.12 -9.41
CA GLN A 154 -25.78 -10.04 -10.01
C GLN A 154 -24.33 -9.57 -9.82
N ILE A 155 -24.08 -8.26 -9.98
CA ILE A 155 -22.76 -7.66 -9.75
C ILE A 155 -22.36 -7.81 -8.29
N ALA A 156 -23.27 -7.53 -7.35
CA ALA A 156 -23.02 -7.65 -5.92
C ALA A 156 -22.71 -9.11 -5.51
N GLU A 157 -23.43 -10.08 -6.05
CA GLU A 157 -23.16 -11.51 -5.85
C GLU A 157 -21.77 -11.89 -6.38
N THR A 158 -21.42 -11.43 -7.59
CA THR A 158 -20.12 -11.71 -8.21
C THR A 158 -18.97 -11.13 -7.37
N PHE A 159 -19.09 -9.88 -6.90
CA PHE A 159 -18.09 -9.27 -6.03
C PHE A 159 -17.96 -9.99 -4.69
N THR A 160 -19.09 -10.40 -4.09
CA THR A 160 -19.08 -11.16 -2.84
C THR A 160 -18.36 -12.49 -3.01
N ALA A 161 -18.60 -13.21 -4.11
CA ALA A 161 -17.90 -14.45 -4.44
C ALA A 161 -16.39 -14.22 -4.64
N GLN A 162 -16.00 -13.17 -5.38
CA GLN A 162 -14.58 -12.83 -5.59
C GLN A 162 -13.86 -12.47 -4.30
N ILE A 163 -14.48 -11.68 -3.41
CA ILE A 163 -13.92 -11.36 -2.09
C ILE A 163 -13.76 -12.63 -1.25
N GLY A 164 -14.73 -13.55 -1.30
CA GLY A 164 -14.66 -14.84 -0.65
C GLY A 164 -13.48 -15.69 -1.14
N GLN A 165 -13.29 -15.76 -2.46
CA GLN A 165 -12.18 -16.48 -3.07
C GLN A 165 -10.82 -15.85 -2.70
N MET A 166 -10.66 -14.53 -2.85
CA MET A 166 -9.43 -13.84 -2.46
C MET A 166 -9.10 -14.05 -0.97
N SER A 167 -10.11 -14.06 -0.10
CA SER A 167 -9.93 -14.32 1.33
C SER A 167 -9.47 -15.75 1.60
N ALA A 168 -10.01 -16.74 0.88
CA ALA A 168 -9.58 -18.13 0.95
C ALA A 168 -8.12 -18.29 0.47
N ASP A 169 -7.76 -17.68 -0.65
CA ASP A 169 -6.41 -17.72 -1.21
C ASP A 169 -5.39 -17.06 -0.28
N LEU A 170 -5.74 -15.93 0.36
CA LEU A 170 -4.89 -15.28 1.36
C LEU A 170 -4.69 -16.15 2.62
N LEU A 171 -5.74 -16.86 3.05
CA LEU A 171 -5.63 -17.80 4.17
C LEU A 171 -4.73 -18.99 3.83
N ASP A 172 -4.86 -19.54 2.62
CA ASP A 172 -4.00 -20.63 2.13
C ASP A 172 -2.54 -20.17 2.02
N SER A 173 -2.29 -19.03 1.38
CA SER A 173 -0.95 -18.42 1.27
C SER A 173 -0.32 -18.17 2.64
N ARG A 174 -1.10 -17.69 3.62
CA ARG A 174 -0.63 -17.55 5.01
C ARG A 174 -0.31 -18.91 5.65
N GLY A 175 -1.07 -19.95 5.33
CA GLY A 175 -0.78 -21.33 5.74
C GLY A 175 0.54 -21.84 5.19
N GLN A 176 0.76 -21.68 3.88
CA GLN A 176 2.01 -22.04 3.21
C GLN A 176 3.21 -21.27 3.77
N MET A 177 3.06 -19.97 4.03
CA MET A 177 4.12 -19.15 4.63
C MET A 177 4.52 -19.64 6.03
N LYS A 178 3.56 -20.08 6.86
CA LYS A 178 3.86 -20.70 8.15
C LYS A 178 4.61 -22.02 8.00
N GLN A 179 4.22 -22.86 7.04
CA GLN A 179 4.93 -24.11 6.77
C GLN A 179 6.37 -23.87 6.31
N TRP A 180 6.56 -22.91 5.41
CA TRP A 180 7.89 -22.50 4.95
C TRP A 180 8.75 -21.97 6.10
N GLN A 181 8.18 -21.13 6.97
CA GLN A 181 8.88 -20.64 8.16
C GLN A 181 9.30 -21.80 9.08
N GLN A 182 8.41 -22.76 9.34
CA GLN A 182 8.74 -23.96 10.14
C GLN A 182 9.86 -24.79 9.51
N GLN A 183 9.83 -24.97 8.19
CA GLN A 183 10.91 -25.66 7.46
C GLN A 183 12.25 -24.92 7.59
N GLN A 184 12.22 -23.59 7.51
CA GLN A 184 13.42 -22.76 7.68
C GLN A 184 13.97 -22.86 9.12
N GLU A 185 13.10 -22.82 10.13
CA GLU A 185 13.48 -23.00 11.53
C GLU A 185 14.07 -24.40 11.81
N ALA A 186 13.47 -25.45 11.23
CA ALA A 186 13.99 -26.81 11.31
C ALA A 186 15.38 -26.92 10.65
N HIS A 187 15.54 -26.40 9.43
CA HIS A 187 16.81 -26.39 8.73
C HIS A 187 17.90 -25.60 9.50
N ASN A 188 17.57 -24.45 10.08
CA ASN A 188 18.50 -23.69 10.91
C ASN A 188 18.91 -24.45 12.18
N THR A 189 17.98 -25.19 12.78
CA THR A 189 18.25 -26.05 13.94
C THR A 189 19.19 -27.20 13.55
N ASP A 190 18.97 -27.82 12.39
CA ASP A 190 19.82 -28.87 11.85
C ASP A 190 21.24 -28.34 11.55
N GLN A 191 21.35 -27.16 10.93
CA GLN A 191 22.64 -26.50 10.68
C GLN A 191 23.39 -26.19 11.99
N THR A 192 22.68 -25.68 13.00
CA THR A 192 23.27 -25.38 14.31
C THR A 192 23.77 -26.66 14.99
N THR A 193 23.01 -27.75 14.90
CA THR A 193 23.40 -29.07 15.41
C THR A 193 24.62 -29.61 14.67
N LEU A 194 24.66 -29.49 13.34
CA LEU A 194 25.79 -29.91 12.53
C LEU A 194 27.05 -29.10 12.83
N LEU A 195 26.94 -27.78 13.01
CA LEU A 195 28.05 -26.95 13.47
C LEU A 195 28.55 -27.38 14.86
N GLY A 196 27.65 -27.64 15.81
CA GLY A 196 28.03 -28.12 17.15
C GLY A 196 28.76 -29.48 17.12
N THR A 197 28.33 -30.40 16.25
CA THR A 197 29.03 -31.69 16.07
C THR A 197 30.40 -31.55 15.41
N LEU A 198 30.53 -30.63 14.44
CA LEU A 198 31.82 -30.29 13.83
C LEU A 198 32.76 -29.62 14.84
N GLU A 199 32.28 -28.68 15.64
CA GLU A 199 33.03 -28.04 16.73
C GLU A 199 33.51 -29.07 17.76
N GLY A 200 32.63 -29.97 18.19
CA GLY A 200 32.99 -31.07 19.10
C GLY A 200 34.04 -32.01 18.49
N SER A 201 33.91 -32.33 17.19
CA SER A 201 34.89 -33.14 16.47
C SER A 201 36.25 -32.44 16.35
N LEU A 202 36.25 -31.15 16.04
CA LEU A 202 37.46 -30.32 15.95
C LEU A 202 38.15 -30.22 17.31
N ALA A 203 37.40 -29.98 18.39
CA ALA A 203 37.92 -29.99 19.75
C ALA A 203 38.53 -31.36 20.11
N GLY A 204 37.90 -32.46 19.69
CA GLY A 204 38.44 -33.80 19.84
C GLY A 204 39.75 -34.03 19.07
N ILE A 205 39.85 -33.51 17.85
CA ILE A 205 41.10 -33.57 17.04
C ILE A 205 42.20 -32.74 17.70
N GLN A 206 41.89 -31.52 18.16
CA GLN A 206 42.85 -30.64 18.85
C GLN A 206 43.37 -31.27 20.15
N ALA A 207 42.48 -31.90 20.93
CA ALA A 207 42.87 -32.62 22.14
C ALA A 207 43.83 -33.78 21.83
N ARG A 208 43.54 -34.58 20.79
CA ARG A 208 44.43 -35.65 20.33
C ARG A 208 45.77 -35.11 19.81
N GLN A 209 45.75 -33.99 19.09
CA GLN A 209 46.97 -33.35 18.62
C GLN A 209 47.84 -32.88 19.80
N SER A 210 47.24 -32.27 20.82
CA SER A 210 47.94 -31.87 22.05
C SER A 210 48.54 -33.06 22.79
N ASP A 211 47.78 -34.16 22.92
CA ASP A 211 48.26 -35.41 23.54
C ASP A 211 49.43 -36.00 22.73
N LEU A 212 49.33 -36.08 21.40
CA LEU A 212 50.41 -36.54 20.54
C LEU A 212 51.66 -35.64 20.63
N GLN A 213 51.50 -34.32 20.70
CA GLN A 213 52.62 -33.39 20.90
C GLN A 213 53.29 -33.58 22.25
N GLN A 214 52.51 -33.83 23.31
CA GLN A 214 53.02 -34.14 24.64
C GLN A 214 53.79 -35.47 24.63
N GLN A 215 53.22 -36.54 24.04
CA GLN A 215 53.87 -37.84 23.89
C GLN A 215 55.14 -37.76 23.05
N LEU A 216 55.15 -36.96 21.99
CA LEU A 216 56.34 -36.73 21.18
C LEU A 216 57.41 -36.00 21.99
N SER A 217 57.02 -34.96 22.74
CA SER A 217 57.94 -34.21 23.59
C SER A 217 58.56 -35.08 24.69
N THR A 218 57.77 -35.95 25.34
CA THR A 218 58.29 -36.91 26.32
C THR A 218 59.23 -37.91 25.67
N LYS A 219 58.85 -38.51 24.53
CA LYS A 219 59.75 -39.45 23.82
C LYS A 219 61.06 -38.79 23.37
N VAL A 220 61.00 -37.55 22.88
CA VAL A 220 62.22 -36.79 22.51
C VAL A 220 63.08 -36.52 23.74
N LEU A 221 62.47 -36.18 24.88
CA LEU A 221 63.19 -35.98 26.14
C LEU A 221 63.83 -37.28 26.63
N ASP A 222 63.10 -38.40 26.61
CA ASP A 222 63.60 -39.73 26.98
C ASP A 222 64.76 -40.14 26.08
N GLN A 223 64.63 -39.96 24.75
CA GLN A 223 65.71 -40.21 23.80
C GLN A 223 66.92 -39.30 24.04
N ALA A 224 66.71 -38.03 24.38
CA ALA A 224 67.80 -37.11 24.71
C ALA A 224 68.52 -37.55 26.00
N GLN A 225 67.79 -38.05 27.00
CA GLN A 225 68.36 -38.61 28.22
C GLN A 225 69.13 -39.91 27.93
N ASP A 226 68.60 -40.79 27.09
CA ASP A 226 69.29 -42.01 26.65
C ASP A 226 70.57 -41.68 25.90
N ILE A 227 70.54 -40.71 24.97
CA ILE A 227 71.74 -40.22 24.27
C ILE A 227 72.74 -39.64 25.26
N ALA A 228 72.31 -38.81 26.22
CA ALA A 228 73.20 -38.25 27.24
C ALA A 228 73.81 -39.34 28.14
N SER A 229 73.04 -40.37 28.48
CA SER A 229 73.51 -41.55 29.23
C SER A 229 74.54 -42.34 28.42
N LEU A 230 74.25 -42.61 27.14
CA LEU A 230 75.18 -43.27 26.22
C LEU A 230 76.46 -42.45 26.02
N GLN A 231 76.36 -41.13 25.86
CA GLN A 231 77.51 -40.23 25.77
C GLN A 231 78.35 -40.25 27.06
N SER A 232 77.71 -40.28 28.24
CA SER A 232 78.38 -40.43 29.54
C SER A 232 79.07 -41.79 29.67
N GLN A 233 78.42 -42.88 29.23
CA GLN A 233 79.04 -44.21 29.19
C GLN A 233 80.23 -44.25 28.23
N LEU A 234 80.09 -43.73 27.01
CA LEU A 234 81.16 -43.60 26.02
C LEU A 234 82.32 -42.77 26.57
N ARG A 235 82.03 -41.69 27.29
CA ARG A 235 83.05 -40.87 27.95
C ARG A 235 83.77 -41.67 29.03
N LYS A 236 83.06 -42.41 29.90
CA LYS A 236 83.68 -43.29 30.90
C LYS A 236 84.52 -44.39 30.27
N VAL A 237 84.05 -45.00 29.18
CA VAL A 237 84.82 -45.99 28.41
C VAL A 237 86.05 -45.32 27.81
N GLY A 238 85.92 -44.14 27.21
CA GLY A 238 87.02 -43.35 26.67
C GLY A 238 88.04 -42.95 27.73
N GLU A 239 87.60 -42.52 28.91
CA GLU A 239 88.46 -42.19 30.07
C GLU A 239 89.17 -43.45 30.61
N ALA A 240 88.49 -44.59 30.68
CA ALA A 240 89.09 -45.87 31.07
C ALA A 240 90.09 -46.37 30.02
N PHE A 241 89.81 -46.18 28.74
CA PHE A 241 90.71 -46.54 27.64
C PHE A 241 91.93 -45.62 27.62
N ALA A 242 91.73 -44.31 27.81
CA ALA A 242 92.81 -43.34 27.96
C ALA A 242 93.68 -43.69 29.17
N SER A 243 93.08 -43.96 30.34
CA SER A 243 93.80 -44.43 31.53
C SER A 243 94.60 -45.71 31.28
N LYS A 244 94.04 -46.68 30.55
CA LYS A 244 94.77 -47.89 30.12
C LYS A 244 95.92 -47.57 29.16
N ILE A 245 95.74 -46.65 28.22
CA ILE A 245 96.82 -46.20 27.34
C ILE A 245 97.92 -45.53 28.16
N THR A 246 97.58 -44.66 29.12
CA THR A 246 98.56 -44.01 29.99
C THR A 246 99.27 -45.01 30.89
N ALA A 247 98.57 -46.04 31.38
CA ALA A 247 99.18 -47.14 32.12
C ALA A 247 100.09 -48.01 31.23
N LEU A 248 99.71 -48.25 29.97
CA LEU A 248 100.55 -48.94 28.99
C LEU A 248 101.78 -48.10 28.61
N GLU A 249 101.64 -46.77 28.45
CA GLU A 249 102.76 -45.86 28.21
C GLU A 249 103.70 -45.82 29.42
N ALA A 250 103.17 -45.91 30.64
CA ALA A 250 103.95 -46.05 31.86
C ALA A 250 104.66 -47.42 31.93
N ASP A 251 104.00 -48.52 31.56
CA ASP A 251 104.62 -49.86 31.49
C ASP A 251 105.68 -49.95 30.39
N VAL A 252 105.47 -49.30 29.24
CA VAL A 252 106.47 -49.20 28.16
C VAL A 252 107.64 -48.32 28.57
N SER A 253 107.41 -47.20 29.28
CA SER A 253 108.48 -46.40 29.85
C SER A 253 109.26 -47.16 30.93
N THR A 254 108.58 -47.99 31.73
CA THR A 254 109.21 -48.83 32.78
C THR A 254 109.98 -50.01 32.16
N GLY A 255 109.48 -50.56 31.05
CA GLY A 255 110.18 -51.54 30.21
C GLY A 255 111.41 -50.95 29.50
N MET A 256 111.34 -49.70 29.02
CA MET A 256 112.50 -49.02 28.44
C MET A 256 113.53 -48.62 29.51
N ALA A 257 113.11 -48.25 30.72
CA ALA A 257 114.02 -47.95 31.84
C ALA A 257 114.80 -49.19 32.31
N THR A 258 114.19 -50.37 32.31
CA THR A 258 114.85 -51.64 32.66
C THR A 258 115.73 -52.19 31.54
N MET A 259 115.47 -51.83 30.27
CA MET A 259 116.30 -52.24 29.13
C MET A 259 117.55 -51.34 28.94
N VAL A 260 117.53 -50.12 29.46
CA VAL A 260 118.69 -49.20 29.49
C VAL A 260 119.69 -49.56 30.61
N GLU A 261 119.26 -50.18 31.71
CA GLU A 261 120.17 -50.67 32.76
C GLU A 261 120.94 -51.94 32.35
N VAL A 262 120.36 -52.82 31.54
CA VAL A 262 121.05 -54.03 31.03
C VAL A 262 122.09 -53.71 29.94
N LYS A 263 121.88 -52.64 29.16
CA LYS A 263 122.84 -52.21 28.13
C LYS A 263 124.07 -51.48 28.71
N SER A 264 123.94 -50.86 29.89
CA SER A 264 125.05 -50.18 30.59
C SER A 264 126.09 -51.12 31.23
N HIS A 265 125.77 -52.42 31.38
CA HIS A 265 126.69 -53.45 31.89
C HIS A 265 127.49 -54.17 30.79
N SER A 266 126.98 -54.17 29.54
CA SER A 266 127.65 -54.75 28.38
C SER A 266 128.78 -53.84 27.88
N ASP A 267 128.55 -52.53 27.81
CA ASP A 267 129.51 -51.58 27.23
C ASP A 267 130.69 -51.26 28.18
N ARG A 268 130.62 -51.66 29.46
CA ARG A 268 131.73 -51.57 30.43
C ARG A 268 132.65 -52.80 30.45
N GLN A 269 132.23 -53.94 29.90
CA GLN A 269 133.09 -55.13 29.79
C GLN A 269 133.90 -55.16 28.49
N GLU A 270 133.41 -54.58 27.40
CA GLU A 270 134.20 -54.44 26.17
C GLU A 270 135.37 -53.46 26.32
N HIS A 271 135.20 -52.33 27.01
CA HIS A 271 136.29 -51.36 27.20
C HIS A 271 137.45 -51.90 28.05
N ARG A 272 137.18 -52.79 29.00
CA ARG A 272 138.20 -53.42 29.86
C ARG A 272 139.02 -54.49 29.13
N LEU A 273 138.43 -55.14 28.13
CA LEU A 273 139.14 -56.12 27.30
C LEU A 273 140.03 -55.46 26.24
N THR A 274 139.62 -54.30 25.71
CA THR A 274 140.45 -53.54 24.76
C THR A 274 141.68 -52.90 25.44
N GLU A 275 141.57 -52.48 26.70
CA GLU A 275 142.68 -51.85 27.43
C GLU A 275 143.76 -52.86 27.89
N LEU A 276 143.35 -54.09 28.24
CA LEU A 276 144.29 -55.18 28.55
C LEU A 276 145.06 -55.68 27.33
N PHE A 277 144.44 -55.69 26.14
CA PHE A 277 145.13 -56.05 24.90
C PHE A 277 146.19 -55.00 24.49
N ARG A 278 145.94 -53.72 24.77
CA ARG A 278 146.88 -52.63 24.49
C ARG A 278 148.14 -52.69 25.37
N LEU A 279 147.98 -52.96 26.67
CA LEU A 279 149.10 -53.08 27.61
C LEU A 279 149.96 -54.33 27.35
N LEU A 280 149.37 -55.43 26.87
CA LEU A 280 150.12 -56.62 26.48
C LEU A 280 150.96 -56.40 25.20
N GLN A 281 150.47 -55.58 24.26
CA GLN A 281 151.19 -55.23 23.04
C GLN A 281 152.37 -54.27 23.30
N GLU A 282 152.25 -53.36 24.27
CA GLU A 282 153.35 -52.48 24.72
C GLU A 282 154.48 -53.28 25.41
N GLU A 283 154.15 -54.25 26.27
CA GLU A 283 155.17 -55.08 26.95
C GLU A 283 155.97 -55.94 25.96
N ILE A 284 155.31 -56.53 24.95
CA ILE A 284 155.95 -57.34 23.90
C ILE A 284 156.89 -56.48 23.04
N THR A 285 156.53 -55.24 22.73
CA THR A 285 157.40 -54.33 21.95
C THR A 285 158.61 -53.84 22.74
N THR A 286 158.51 -53.66 24.05
CA THR A 286 159.69 -53.33 24.90
C THR A 286 160.67 -54.48 25.08
N ARG A 287 160.24 -55.76 25.03
CA ARG A 287 161.17 -56.90 25.11
C ARG A 287 161.81 -57.25 23.76
N GLN A 288 161.14 -56.97 22.65
CA GLN A 288 161.73 -57.10 21.32
C GLN A 288 162.83 -56.04 21.07
N ALA A 289 162.70 -54.84 21.65
CA ALA A 289 163.67 -53.75 21.52
C ALA A 289 165.00 -53.92 22.31
N LEU A 290 165.09 -54.90 23.22
CA LEU A 290 166.33 -55.25 23.95
C LEU A 290 167.09 -56.43 23.34
N THR A 291 166.53 -57.08 22.31
CA THR A 291 167.13 -58.26 21.66
C THR A 291 167.75 -57.95 20.30
N ASP A 292 167.48 -56.77 19.73
CA ASP A 292 167.90 -56.38 18.37
C ASP A 292 169.05 -55.33 18.34
N ALA A 293 169.81 -55.19 19.44
CA ALA A 293 170.98 -54.31 19.57
C ALA A 293 172.31 -55.06 19.80
N ARG A 294 172.35 -56.37 19.53
CA ARG A 294 173.56 -57.19 19.64
C ARG A 294 173.52 -58.30 18.61
N ASP A 295 174.29 -58.11 17.56
CA ASP A 295 174.44 -58.94 16.36
C ASP A 295 173.46 -58.50 15.25
N GLU A 296 173.37 -57.18 14.95
CA GLU A 296 174.38 -56.29 14.31
C GLU A 296 174.72 -56.75 12.91
N ASN A 297 175.04 -55.82 11.99
CA ASN A 297 175.93 -56.17 10.89
C ASN A 297 175.46 -57.42 10.11
N GLU A 298 174.33 -57.35 9.40
CA GLU A 298 174.23 -57.84 8.03
C GLU A 298 172.81 -57.65 7.47
N ILE A 299 172.73 -56.69 6.54
CA ILE A 299 172.18 -56.91 5.20
C ILE A 299 170.70 -57.32 5.13
N SER A 300 169.88 -56.27 5.02
CA SER A 300 168.93 -56.08 3.90
C SER A 300 168.10 -57.31 3.46
N LYS A 301 166.93 -57.50 4.07
CA LYS A 301 165.88 -58.41 3.57
C LYS A 301 164.56 -57.67 3.36
N ALA A 302 164.27 -57.37 2.09
CA ALA A 302 162.99 -56.90 1.59
C ALA A 302 162.22 -58.09 0.98
N VAL A 303 161.11 -58.46 1.61
CA VAL A 303 160.20 -59.55 1.24
C VAL A 303 158.80 -58.92 1.21
N GLU A 304 158.18 -58.69 0.05
CA GLU A 304 157.50 -59.67 -0.81
C GLU A 304 156.18 -60.16 -0.14
N LYS A 305 154.99 -59.61 -0.46
CA LYS A 305 154.09 -59.89 -1.62
C LYS A 305 152.95 -60.85 -1.21
N ARG A 306 151.81 -60.72 -1.92
CA ARG A 306 150.68 -61.68 -2.11
C ARG A 306 149.54 -61.60 -1.08
N LEU A 307 148.26 -61.82 -1.40
CA LEU A 307 147.49 -62.11 -2.63
C LEU A 307 145.98 -61.99 -2.28
N ILE A 308 145.18 -61.71 -3.31
CA ILE A 308 143.70 -61.87 -3.50
C ILE A 308 143.33 -63.39 -3.40
N PRO A 309 142.09 -63.94 -3.59
CA PRO A 309 140.66 -63.51 -3.62
C PRO A 309 139.77 -64.42 -2.68
N SER A 310 138.44 -64.48 -2.64
CA SER A 310 137.41 -64.66 -3.69
C SER A 310 136.03 -64.83 -3.04
N ASP A 311 134.97 -64.46 -3.78
CA ASP A 311 133.71 -65.21 -3.93
C ASP A 311 132.75 -65.40 -2.71
N GLU A 312 131.42 -65.46 -2.82
CA GLU A 312 130.49 -65.51 -3.94
C GLU A 312 129.04 -65.39 -3.38
N LEU A 313 128.13 -64.94 -4.25
CA LEU A 313 126.73 -65.37 -4.44
C LEU A 313 125.67 -65.44 -3.30
N HIS A 314 124.56 -64.77 -3.65
CA HIS A 314 123.17 -65.28 -3.71
C HIS A 314 122.19 -65.15 -2.50
N LYS A 315 121.20 -64.28 -2.74
CA LYS A 315 119.73 -64.44 -2.46
C LYS A 315 119.24 -65.89 -2.72
N PRO A 316 118.01 -66.36 -2.37
CA PRO A 316 116.72 -65.64 -2.17
C PRO A 316 115.88 -66.22 -0.99
N GLY A 317 114.72 -65.71 -0.57
CA GLY A 317 113.41 -65.75 -1.25
C GLY A 317 112.39 -66.60 -0.45
N GLY A 318 111.13 -66.14 -0.37
CA GLY A 318 109.95 -66.91 0.09
C GLY A 318 109.37 -66.41 1.43
N ARG A 319 108.21 -65.73 1.44
CA ARG A 319 106.83 -66.28 1.58
C ARG A 319 106.73 -67.16 2.84
N THR A 320 105.98 -66.82 3.88
CA THR A 320 104.58 -66.34 4.00
C THR A 320 104.39 -65.68 5.35
#